data_AF-A0A7Y6A9Z0-F1
#
_entry.id   AF-A0A7Y6A9Z0-F1
#
_cell.length_a   1.000
_cell.length_b   1.000
_cell.length_c   1.000
_cell.angle_alpha   90.00
_cell.angle_beta   90.00
_cell.angle_gamma   90.00
#
_symmetry.space_group_name_H-M   'P 1'
#
loop_
_entity.id
_entity.type
_entity.pdbx_description
1 polymer ?
#
loop_
_entity_poly.entity_id
_entity_poly.type
_entity_poly.pdbx_seq_one_letter_code
_entity_poly.pdbx_strand_id
1 'polypeptide(L)'
;KSEVAARLLAHERRYWRGAARTQGIGDFSPETLEDAVAVAVATRPADRAAADLYLRVVPGLADQPRDRRDAVRAWISELFPSSEGTPWGRMYPDLLVERVLKERMTAHPELYVDLMIRMPRSDIRELMIYSWRSAEADKRAGGGFDGLLAGFVTRHAQSWPHYVLNDLSDWALADPGAPGGFAEDVAHALVRGATGRAGQWAALSNLAGVLVSRARFGEGVEVLEGAVRELLVESTAPDPAVLELGTAMTFNFAQALAGVGRGPEALTCVDEALSRFAKRLVRAKPEYRHWSALCVFLKGSLLREAGRGREADAAEQRAREAYPDGLLTETSWLHVRYADGES
;
A
#
# COMPACT_ATOMS: atom_id res chain seq x y z
N LYS A 1 -16.29 -0.25 -22.95
CA LYS A 1 -16.24 -0.28 -21.46
C LYS A 1 -16.34 1.12 -20.85
N SER A 2 -15.56 2.12 -21.30
CA SER A 2 -15.60 3.51 -20.78
C SER A 2 -16.99 4.17 -20.81
N GLU A 3 -17.76 4.01 -21.89
CA GLU A 3 -19.09 4.63 -22.04
C GLU A 3 -20.16 4.00 -21.12
N VAL A 4 -20.12 2.68 -20.93
CA VAL A 4 -21.01 1.97 -20.01
C VAL A 4 -20.76 2.39 -18.56
N ALA A 5 -19.47 2.49 -18.18
CA ALA A 5 -19.09 2.97 -16.85
C ALA A 5 -19.50 4.43 -16.61
N ALA A 6 -19.40 5.29 -17.63
CA ALA A 6 -19.85 6.68 -17.55
C ALA A 6 -21.37 6.78 -17.36
N ARG A 7 -22.15 5.98 -18.10
CA ARG A 7 -23.61 5.93 -17.96
C ARG A 7 -24.04 5.39 -16.60
N LEU A 8 -23.34 4.37 -16.10
CA LEU A 8 -23.60 3.81 -14.78
C LEU A 8 -23.26 4.82 -13.68
N LEU A 9 -22.10 5.46 -13.72
CA LEU A 9 -21.73 6.49 -12.76
C LEU A 9 -22.71 7.69 -12.77
N ALA A 10 -23.22 8.08 -13.95
CA ALA A 10 -24.24 9.11 -14.04
C ALA A 10 -25.58 8.67 -13.43
N HIS A 11 -25.92 7.38 -13.51
CA HIS A 11 -27.08 6.82 -12.81
C HIS A 11 -26.88 6.84 -11.30
N GLU A 12 -25.73 6.37 -10.82
CA GLU A 12 -25.35 6.37 -9.41
C GLU A 12 -25.40 7.78 -8.82
N ARG A 13 -24.80 8.79 -9.48
CA ARG A 13 -24.86 10.19 -9.04
C ARG A 13 -26.29 10.72 -8.88
N ARG A 14 -27.22 10.31 -9.76
CA ARG A 14 -28.64 10.69 -9.61
C ARG A 14 -29.28 10.01 -8.42
N TYR A 15 -28.98 8.73 -8.20
CA TYR A 15 -29.44 7.98 -7.05
C TYR A 15 -28.91 8.59 -5.74
N TRP A 16 -27.62 8.87 -5.64
CA TRP A 16 -26.97 9.50 -4.48
C TRP A 16 -27.64 10.82 -4.10
N ARG A 17 -27.86 11.71 -5.08
CA ARG A 17 -28.55 12.99 -4.89
C ARG A 17 -30.03 12.83 -4.54
N GLY A 18 -30.67 11.77 -5.01
CA GLY A 18 -32.03 11.40 -4.60
C GLY A 18 -32.06 11.04 -3.12
N ALA A 19 -31.22 10.09 -2.70
CA ALA A 19 -31.11 9.63 -1.32
C ALA A 19 -30.74 10.77 -0.35
N ALA A 20 -29.81 11.65 -0.73
CA ALA A 20 -29.41 12.79 0.09
C ALA A 20 -30.57 13.74 0.40
N ARG A 21 -31.45 13.98 -0.59
CA ARG A 21 -32.66 14.80 -0.40
C ARG A 21 -33.65 14.13 0.54
N THR A 22 -33.85 12.82 0.41
CA THR A 22 -34.73 12.05 1.31
C THR A 22 -34.24 12.06 2.75
N GLN A 23 -32.92 12.02 2.96
CA GLN A 23 -32.27 12.08 4.27
C GLN A 23 -32.14 13.50 4.86
N GLY A 24 -32.65 14.53 4.18
CA GLY A 24 -32.63 15.91 4.69
C GLY A 24 -31.23 16.58 4.66
N ILE A 25 -30.30 16.03 3.88
CA ILE A 25 -28.95 16.58 3.68
C ILE A 25 -28.74 17.12 2.24
N GLY A 26 -29.84 17.30 1.50
CA GLY A 26 -29.83 17.76 0.10
C GLY A 26 -29.42 19.23 -0.08
N ASP A 27 -29.18 19.95 1.00
CA ASP A 27 -28.68 21.32 1.03
C ASP A 27 -27.14 21.40 0.90
N PHE A 28 -26.42 20.29 1.07
CA PHE A 28 -25.00 20.22 0.71
C PHE A 28 -24.80 20.32 -0.81
N SER A 29 -23.66 20.90 -1.23
CA SER A 29 -23.33 20.96 -2.65
C SER A 29 -23.14 19.54 -3.24
N PRO A 30 -23.45 19.34 -4.53
CA PRO A 30 -23.18 18.07 -5.20
C PRO A 30 -21.72 17.64 -5.08
N GLU A 31 -20.78 18.59 -5.10
CA GLU A 31 -19.34 18.35 -4.91
C GLU A 31 -19.04 17.79 -3.52
N THR A 32 -19.59 18.39 -2.46
CA THR A 32 -19.40 17.91 -1.08
C THR A 32 -19.90 16.47 -0.91
N LEU A 33 -21.06 16.15 -1.50
CA LEU A 33 -21.63 14.81 -1.44
C LEU A 33 -20.81 13.81 -2.27
N GLU A 34 -20.30 14.21 -3.43
CA GLU A 34 -19.43 13.37 -4.26
C GLU A 34 -18.06 13.13 -3.62
N ASP A 35 -17.48 14.13 -2.94
CA ASP A 35 -16.25 13.98 -2.16
C ASP A 35 -16.45 13.07 -0.94
N ALA A 36 -17.60 13.16 -0.27
CA ALA A 36 -17.96 12.26 0.81
C ALA A 36 -18.10 10.80 0.32
N VAL A 37 -18.67 10.60 -0.87
CA VAL A 37 -18.68 9.28 -1.53
C VAL A 37 -17.26 8.84 -1.88
N ALA A 38 -16.40 9.73 -2.38
CA ALA A 38 -15.00 9.40 -2.68
C ALA A 38 -14.23 8.95 -1.43
N VAL A 39 -14.43 9.63 -0.29
CA VAL A 39 -13.89 9.20 1.00
C VAL A 39 -14.46 7.85 1.41
N ALA A 40 -15.76 7.61 1.22
CA ALA A 40 -16.37 6.33 1.57
C ALA A 40 -15.82 5.16 0.75
N VAL A 41 -15.66 5.32 -0.57
CA VAL A 41 -15.09 4.27 -1.43
C VAL A 41 -13.60 4.06 -1.20
N ALA A 42 -12.91 5.09 -0.71
CA ALA A 42 -11.49 5.08 -0.37
C ALA A 42 -11.18 4.41 0.97
N THR A 43 -12.16 4.26 1.88
CA THR A 43 -11.89 3.92 3.28
C THR A 43 -12.77 2.80 3.82
N ARG A 44 -12.26 2.10 4.84
CA ARG A 44 -13.06 1.21 5.70
C ARG A 44 -12.89 1.59 7.16
N PRO A 45 -13.70 2.55 7.65
CA PRO A 45 -13.62 2.89 9.06
C PRO A 45 -13.97 1.67 9.91
N ALA A 46 -13.14 1.38 10.91
CA ALA A 46 -13.41 0.32 11.87
C ALA A 46 -14.63 0.64 12.75
N ASP A 47 -14.86 1.92 13.01
CA ASP A 47 -15.94 2.41 13.86
C ASP A 47 -16.43 3.81 13.44
N ARG A 48 -17.44 4.31 14.15
CA ARG A 48 -18.04 5.63 13.87
C ARG A 48 -17.07 6.80 14.10
N ALA A 49 -16.07 6.65 14.98
CA ALA A 49 -15.10 7.71 15.24
C ALA A 49 -14.11 7.84 14.08
N ALA A 50 -13.63 6.70 13.53
CA ALA A 50 -12.84 6.67 12.32
C ALA A 50 -13.62 7.26 11.13
N ALA A 51 -14.90 6.92 11.00
CA ALA A 51 -15.77 7.48 9.96
C ALA A 51 -15.88 9.02 10.06
N ASP A 52 -16.09 9.57 11.25
CA ASP A 52 -16.12 11.03 11.47
C ASP A 52 -14.79 11.69 11.11
N LEU A 53 -13.67 11.04 11.48
CA LEU A 53 -12.32 11.53 11.19
C LEU A 53 -12.03 11.60 9.69
N TYR A 54 -12.49 10.61 8.92
CA TYR A 54 -12.37 10.60 7.46
C TYR A 54 -13.29 11.61 6.80
N LEU A 55 -14.55 11.74 7.24
CA LEU A 55 -15.48 12.73 6.69
C LEU A 55 -15.02 14.17 6.90
N ARG A 56 -14.27 14.44 7.98
CA ARG A 56 -13.65 15.77 8.22
C ARG A 56 -12.57 16.15 7.21
N VAL A 57 -12.11 15.23 6.39
CA VAL A 57 -11.18 15.54 5.29
C VAL A 57 -11.92 16.26 4.15
N VAL A 58 -13.23 16.03 4.00
CA VAL A 58 -14.04 16.71 2.99
C VAL A 58 -14.21 18.18 3.39
N PRO A 59 -13.75 19.16 2.58
CA PRO A 59 -13.80 20.57 2.96
C PRO A 59 -15.20 21.06 3.33
N GLY A 60 -16.23 20.64 2.59
CA GLY A 60 -17.63 20.99 2.88
C GLY A 60 -18.21 20.39 4.17
N LEU A 61 -17.50 19.43 4.80
CA LEU A 61 -17.92 18.74 6.02
C LEU A 61 -17.01 19.04 7.23
N ALA A 62 -15.81 19.56 7.00
CA ALA A 62 -14.80 19.78 8.04
C ALA A 62 -15.34 20.62 9.21
N ASP A 63 -16.00 21.74 8.89
CA ASP A 63 -16.53 22.70 9.86
C ASP A 63 -18.01 22.46 10.22
N GLN A 64 -18.61 21.39 9.70
CA GLN A 64 -20.02 21.09 10.00
C GLN A 64 -20.20 20.62 11.45
N PRO A 65 -21.38 20.83 12.05
CA PRO A 65 -21.73 20.19 13.31
C PRO A 65 -21.64 18.66 13.22
N ARG A 66 -21.36 17.99 14.33
CA ARG A 66 -21.28 16.52 14.39
C ARG A 66 -22.57 15.85 13.87
N ASP A 67 -23.73 16.38 14.24
CA ASP A 67 -25.03 15.83 13.81
C ASP A 67 -25.19 15.86 12.28
N ARG A 68 -24.65 16.89 11.61
CA ARG A 68 -24.66 16.99 10.16
C ARG A 68 -23.72 15.97 9.51
N ARG A 69 -22.53 15.74 10.07
CA ARG A 69 -21.63 14.66 9.62
C ARG A 69 -22.20 13.27 9.91
N ASP A 70 -22.92 13.10 11.01
CA ASP A 70 -23.61 11.85 11.34
C ASP A 70 -24.76 11.55 10.36
N ALA A 71 -25.47 12.58 9.88
CA ALA A 71 -26.46 12.44 8.82
C ALA A 71 -25.82 12.04 7.49
N VAL A 72 -24.67 12.65 7.12
CA VAL A 72 -23.90 12.24 5.93
C VAL A 72 -23.40 10.80 6.06
N ARG A 73 -22.90 10.39 7.24
CA ARG A 73 -22.50 9.01 7.51
C ARG A 73 -23.68 8.05 7.33
N ALA A 74 -24.85 8.37 7.89
CA ALA A 74 -26.06 7.54 7.76
C ALA A 74 -26.52 7.41 6.30
N TRP A 75 -26.43 8.50 5.53
CA TRP A 75 -26.68 8.48 4.09
C TRP A 75 -25.69 7.57 3.35
N ILE A 76 -24.39 7.65 3.64
CA ILE A 76 -23.38 6.74 3.05
C ILE A 76 -23.66 5.28 3.45
N SER A 77 -24.04 5.01 4.71
CA SER A 77 -24.41 3.67 5.16
C SER A 77 -25.59 3.08 4.39
N GLU A 78 -26.54 3.92 3.95
CA GLU A 78 -27.66 3.49 3.10
C GLU A 78 -27.21 3.21 1.67
N LEU A 79 -26.34 4.05 1.11
CA LEU A 79 -25.78 3.86 -0.23
C LEU A 79 -24.92 2.59 -0.33
N PHE A 80 -24.11 2.34 0.70
CA PHE A 80 -23.21 1.20 0.78
C PHE A 80 -23.44 0.44 2.09
N PRO A 81 -24.43 -0.47 2.13
CA PRO A 81 -24.70 -1.28 3.31
C PRO A 81 -23.50 -2.18 3.67
N SER A 82 -23.17 -2.26 4.96
CA SER A 82 -22.14 -3.16 5.47
C SER A 82 -22.73 -4.44 6.04
N SER A 83 -22.17 -5.59 5.67
CA SER A 83 -22.44 -6.88 6.29
C SER A 83 -21.58 -7.15 7.54
N GLU A 84 -20.56 -6.35 7.79
CA GLU A 84 -19.51 -6.58 8.80
C GLU A 84 -19.65 -5.65 10.02
N GLY A 85 -20.75 -4.91 10.12
CA GLY A 85 -20.98 -3.95 11.21
C GLY A 85 -20.11 -2.69 11.14
N THR A 86 -19.37 -2.50 10.05
CA THR A 86 -18.64 -1.25 9.78
C THR A 86 -19.64 -0.11 9.47
N PRO A 87 -19.24 1.17 9.66
CA PRO A 87 -20.07 2.32 9.33
C PRO A 87 -20.57 2.35 7.88
N TRP A 88 -19.84 1.80 6.91
CA TRP A 88 -20.29 1.62 5.54
C TRP A 88 -19.55 0.46 4.86
N GLY A 89 -20.18 -0.10 3.83
CA GLY A 89 -19.71 -1.21 3.01
C GLY A 89 -18.92 -0.77 1.77
N ARG A 90 -18.69 -1.70 0.85
CA ARG A 90 -17.95 -1.47 -0.39
C ARG A 90 -18.88 -1.03 -1.52
N MET A 91 -18.35 -0.17 -2.39
CA MET A 91 -18.98 0.11 -3.68
C MET A 91 -18.55 -0.96 -4.70
N TYR A 92 -19.52 -1.44 -5.48
CA TYR A 92 -19.29 -2.35 -6.59
C TYR A 92 -19.96 -1.81 -7.87
N PRO A 93 -19.44 -2.13 -9.07
CA PRO A 93 -18.17 -2.81 -9.32
C PRO A 93 -16.96 -1.90 -9.10
N ASP A 94 -15.77 -2.49 -8.91
CA ASP A 94 -14.47 -1.80 -8.76
C ASP A 94 -14.23 -0.70 -9.81
N LEU A 95 -14.72 -0.88 -11.03
CA LEU A 95 -14.58 0.11 -12.11
C LEU A 95 -15.24 1.46 -11.77
N LEU A 96 -16.30 1.47 -10.95
CA LEU A 96 -16.89 2.72 -10.47
C LEU A 96 -16.03 3.35 -9.38
N VAL A 97 -15.43 2.55 -8.50
CA VAL A 97 -14.48 3.02 -7.47
C VAL A 97 -13.30 3.72 -8.14
N GLU A 98 -12.64 3.04 -9.08
CA GLU A 98 -11.51 3.59 -9.85
C GLU A 98 -11.87 4.93 -10.50
N ARG A 99 -13.09 5.04 -11.07
CA ARG A 99 -13.53 6.24 -11.77
C ARG A 99 -13.86 7.39 -10.82
N VAL A 100 -14.57 7.12 -9.72
CA VAL A 100 -14.86 8.12 -8.69
C VAL A 100 -13.54 8.66 -8.12
N LEU A 101 -12.61 7.77 -7.75
CA LEU A 101 -11.32 8.16 -7.21
C LEU A 101 -10.54 9.02 -8.20
N LYS A 102 -10.43 8.63 -9.47
CA LYS A 102 -9.75 9.48 -10.47
C LYS A 102 -10.41 10.85 -10.64
N GLU A 103 -11.73 10.88 -10.86
CA GLU A 103 -12.43 12.15 -11.10
C GLU A 103 -12.27 13.09 -9.89
N ARG A 104 -12.36 12.56 -8.67
CA ARG A 104 -12.21 13.36 -7.45
C ARG A 104 -10.75 13.72 -7.13
N MET A 105 -9.79 12.81 -7.28
CA MET A 105 -8.36 13.10 -7.08
C MET A 105 -7.83 14.13 -8.07
N THR A 106 -8.33 14.13 -9.30
CA THR A 106 -7.93 15.12 -10.31
C THR A 106 -8.44 16.51 -9.93
N ALA A 107 -9.66 16.59 -9.37
CA ALA A 107 -10.30 17.85 -9.02
C ALA A 107 -9.87 18.40 -7.64
N HIS A 108 -9.68 17.53 -6.65
CA HIS A 108 -9.32 17.86 -5.26
C HIS A 108 -8.19 16.93 -4.76
N PRO A 109 -6.95 17.10 -5.23
CA PRO A 109 -5.82 16.26 -4.83
C PRO A 109 -5.49 16.36 -3.32
N GLU A 110 -5.75 17.50 -2.69
CA GLU A 110 -5.56 17.74 -1.25
C GLU A 110 -6.38 16.80 -0.37
N LEU A 111 -7.61 16.45 -0.80
CA LEU A 111 -8.46 15.49 -0.11
C LEU A 111 -7.75 14.14 0.02
N TYR A 112 -6.97 13.76 -0.99
CA TYR A 112 -6.21 12.50 -0.97
C TYR A 112 -5.02 12.54 -0.01
N VAL A 113 -4.29 13.66 0.04
CA VAL A 113 -3.16 13.83 0.98
C VAL A 113 -3.67 13.66 2.40
N ASP A 114 -4.71 14.43 2.74
CA ASP A 114 -5.22 14.51 4.09
C ASP A 114 -5.85 13.20 4.54
N LEU A 115 -6.47 12.47 3.61
CA LEU A 115 -7.00 11.14 3.86
C LEU A 115 -5.88 10.14 4.14
N MET A 116 -4.84 10.11 3.31
CA MET A 116 -3.69 9.23 3.50
C MET A 116 -2.93 9.47 4.81
N ILE A 117 -2.80 10.72 5.25
CA ILE A 117 -2.16 11.06 6.54
C ILE A 117 -2.96 10.48 7.72
N ARG A 118 -4.28 10.37 7.57
CA ARG A 118 -5.23 10.03 8.63
C ARG A 118 -5.61 8.55 8.67
N MET A 119 -5.41 7.83 7.57
CA MET A 119 -5.77 6.42 7.44
C MET A 119 -4.75 5.51 8.12
N PRO A 120 -5.19 4.36 8.66
CA PRO A 120 -4.29 3.29 9.02
C PRO A 120 -3.62 2.77 7.76
N ARG A 121 -2.40 2.26 7.93
CA ARG A 121 -1.55 1.79 6.84
C ARG A 121 -2.20 0.68 5.99
N SER A 122 -3.04 -0.15 6.58
CA SER A 122 -3.81 -1.19 5.88
C SER A 122 -4.72 -0.62 4.79
N ASP A 123 -5.35 0.52 5.07
CA ASP A 123 -6.36 1.10 4.18
C ASP A 123 -5.68 1.92 3.08
N ILE A 124 -4.52 2.53 3.38
CA ILE A 124 -3.69 3.23 2.38
C ILE A 124 -3.36 2.28 1.23
N ARG A 125 -3.00 1.02 1.51
CA ARG A 125 -2.66 0.02 0.49
C ARG A 125 -3.77 -0.14 -0.55
N GLU A 126 -5.01 -0.30 -0.10
CA GLU A 126 -6.13 -0.52 -1.00
C GLU A 126 -6.51 0.74 -1.79
N LEU A 127 -6.50 1.89 -1.11
CA LEU A 127 -6.65 3.20 -1.74
C LEU A 127 -5.67 3.37 -2.90
N MET A 128 -4.42 2.97 -2.66
CA MET A 128 -3.36 3.00 -3.64
C MET A 128 -3.65 2.06 -4.80
N ILE A 129 -3.96 0.79 -4.56
CA ILE A 129 -4.28 -0.16 -5.65
C ILE A 129 -5.36 0.42 -6.59
N TYR A 130 -6.44 1.00 -6.05
CA TYR A 130 -7.48 1.60 -6.90
C TYR A 130 -7.02 2.88 -7.61
N SER A 131 -6.24 3.78 -6.98
CA SER A 131 -5.61 4.92 -7.67
C SER A 131 -4.76 4.48 -8.83
N TRP A 132 -3.92 3.47 -8.59
CA TRP A 132 -2.94 2.96 -9.54
C TRP A 132 -3.62 2.31 -10.74
N ARG A 133 -4.66 1.49 -10.51
CA ARG A 133 -5.51 0.93 -11.58
C ARG A 133 -6.12 2.04 -12.45
N SER A 134 -6.60 3.10 -11.81
CA SER A 134 -7.21 4.21 -12.51
C SER A 134 -6.22 5.08 -13.29
N ALA A 135 -5.02 5.34 -12.73
CA ALA A 135 -3.91 6.01 -13.41
C ALA A 135 -3.48 5.25 -14.67
N GLU A 136 -3.36 3.94 -14.59
CA GLU A 136 -2.95 3.12 -15.74
C GLU A 136 -4.04 2.98 -16.80
N ALA A 137 -5.31 2.88 -16.40
CA ALA A 137 -6.41 2.92 -17.34
C ALA A 137 -6.50 4.27 -18.07
N ASP A 138 -6.22 5.37 -17.36
CA ASP A 138 -6.20 6.72 -17.94
C ASP A 138 -5.01 6.94 -18.88
N LYS A 139 -3.80 6.51 -18.49
CA LYS A 139 -2.58 6.59 -19.32
C LYS A 139 -2.78 5.92 -20.68
N ARG A 140 -3.39 4.72 -20.70
CA ARG A 140 -3.74 4.01 -21.95
C ARG A 140 -4.74 4.78 -22.82
N ALA A 141 -5.60 5.59 -22.20
CA ALA A 141 -6.55 6.45 -22.90
C ALA A 141 -5.94 7.80 -23.31
N GLY A 142 -4.64 8.02 -23.10
CA GLY A 142 -3.95 9.27 -23.40
C GLY A 142 -4.21 10.39 -22.37
N GLY A 143 -4.70 10.04 -21.19
CA GLY A 143 -4.83 10.99 -20.08
C GLY A 143 -3.52 11.20 -19.32
N GLY A 144 -3.55 12.03 -18.28
CA GLY A 144 -2.37 12.45 -17.50
C GLY A 144 -2.52 12.22 -16.00
N PHE A 145 -3.47 11.40 -15.57
CA PHE A 145 -3.70 11.13 -14.15
C PHE A 145 -2.51 10.39 -13.50
N ASP A 146 -1.77 9.60 -14.27
CA ASP A 146 -0.53 8.96 -13.84
C ASP A 146 0.52 9.99 -13.41
N GLY A 147 0.79 11.03 -14.21
CA GLY A 147 1.72 12.10 -13.84
C GLY A 147 1.29 12.87 -12.58
N LEU A 148 -0.02 13.07 -12.41
CA LEU A 148 -0.59 13.73 -11.22
C LEU A 148 -0.37 12.87 -9.97
N LEU A 149 -0.66 11.57 -10.06
CA LEU A 149 -0.44 10.59 -9.00
C LEU A 149 1.05 10.43 -8.67
N ALA A 150 1.93 10.34 -9.67
CA ALA A 150 3.38 10.25 -9.48
C ALA A 150 3.94 11.51 -8.80
N GLY A 151 3.51 12.69 -9.23
CA GLY A 151 3.91 13.96 -8.60
C GLY A 151 3.46 14.04 -7.14
N PHE A 152 2.26 13.55 -6.85
CA PHE A 152 1.73 13.44 -5.50
C PHE A 152 2.56 12.48 -4.62
N VAL A 153 2.81 11.26 -5.10
CA VAL A 153 3.63 10.27 -4.39
C VAL A 153 5.01 10.84 -4.10
N THR A 154 5.61 11.50 -5.09
CA THR A 154 6.97 12.05 -4.95
C THR A 154 7.02 13.19 -3.93
N ARG A 155 6.05 14.12 -3.94
CA ARG A 155 6.01 15.24 -2.98
C ARG A 155 5.79 14.79 -1.55
N HIS A 156 5.02 13.75 -1.36
CA HIS A 156 4.66 13.28 -0.03
C HIS A 156 5.49 12.10 0.44
N ALA A 157 6.44 11.59 -0.35
CA ALA A 157 7.17 10.32 -0.16
C ALA A 157 7.61 9.99 1.27
N GLN A 158 8.04 11.00 2.04
CA GLN A 158 8.48 10.83 3.44
C GLN A 158 7.35 10.47 4.40
N SER A 159 6.10 10.79 4.03
CA SER A 159 4.88 10.46 4.76
C SER A 159 4.33 9.08 4.37
N TRP A 160 4.92 8.38 3.40
CA TRP A 160 4.43 7.09 2.92
C TRP A 160 5.08 5.96 3.71
N PRO A 161 4.33 4.89 4.00
CA PRO A 161 4.95 3.64 4.39
C PRO A 161 5.90 3.17 3.28
N HIS A 162 7.13 2.84 3.65
CA HIS A 162 8.24 2.44 2.76
C HIS A 162 8.01 1.16 1.91
N TYR A 163 6.82 0.57 1.97
CA TYR A 163 6.44 -0.66 1.27
C TYR A 163 5.24 -0.50 0.36
N VAL A 164 4.66 0.70 0.27
CA VAL A 164 3.53 0.95 -0.63
C VAL A 164 3.90 0.54 -2.06
N LEU A 165 5.13 0.82 -2.50
CA LEU A 165 5.60 0.43 -3.84
C LEU A 165 5.90 -1.08 -3.98
N ASN A 166 6.27 -1.77 -2.90
CA ASN A 166 6.40 -3.23 -2.92
C ASN A 166 5.03 -3.89 -3.10
N ASP A 167 4.03 -3.51 -2.29
CA ASP A 167 2.65 -3.99 -2.39
C ASP A 167 2.05 -3.79 -3.79
N LEU A 168 2.37 -2.66 -4.40
CA LEU A 168 1.93 -2.32 -5.76
C LEU A 168 2.66 -3.12 -6.84
N SER A 169 3.93 -3.42 -6.62
CA SER A 169 4.70 -4.26 -7.54
C SER A 169 4.22 -5.70 -7.48
N ASP A 170 3.89 -6.20 -6.29
CA ASP A 170 3.28 -7.51 -6.08
C ASP A 170 1.88 -7.58 -6.71
N TRP A 171 1.08 -6.53 -6.56
CA TRP A 171 -0.21 -6.42 -7.27
C TRP A 171 -0.02 -6.44 -8.79
N ALA A 172 0.92 -5.65 -9.31
CA ALA A 172 1.18 -5.58 -10.75
C ALA A 172 1.70 -6.91 -11.33
N LEU A 173 2.38 -7.73 -10.52
CA LEU A 173 2.75 -9.09 -10.91
C LEU A 173 1.55 -10.04 -10.95
N ALA A 174 0.65 -9.92 -9.97
CA ALA A 174 -0.52 -10.77 -9.84
C ALA A 174 -1.61 -10.46 -10.87
N ASP A 175 -1.57 -9.29 -11.52
CA ASP A 175 -2.50 -8.90 -12.59
C ASP A 175 -1.79 -8.94 -13.97
N PRO A 176 -2.02 -9.97 -14.80
CA PRO A 176 -1.45 -10.07 -16.16
C PRO A 176 -1.86 -8.93 -17.09
N GLY A 177 -2.90 -8.17 -16.72
CA GLY A 177 -3.36 -6.98 -17.41
C GLY A 177 -2.76 -5.68 -16.87
N ALA A 178 -1.93 -5.71 -15.82
CA ALA A 178 -1.25 -4.53 -15.31
C ALA A 178 -0.11 -4.13 -16.27
N PRO A 179 -0.10 -2.89 -16.77
CA PRO A 179 1.04 -2.39 -17.53
C PRO A 179 2.15 -2.03 -16.53
N GLY A 180 3.38 -2.50 -16.76
CA GLY A 180 4.43 -2.39 -15.75
C GLY A 180 4.90 -0.96 -15.48
N GLY A 181 5.01 -0.10 -16.49
CA GLY A 181 5.86 1.10 -16.43
C GLY A 181 5.69 2.03 -15.22
N PHE A 182 4.47 2.30 -14.74
CA PHE A 182 4.24 3.41 -13.81
C PHE A 182 4.87 3.23 -12.42
N ALA A 183 4.84 2.04 -11.82
CA ALA A 183 5.48 1.81 -10.51
C ALA A 183 7.00 2.09 -10.57
N GLU A 184 7.62 1.76 -11.70
CA GLU A 184 9.04 2.05 -11.97
C GLU A 184 9.26 3.54 -12.23
N ASP A 185 8.38 4.19 -13.00
CA ASP A 185 8.42 5.65 -13.21
C ASP A 185 8.39 6.42 -11.89
N VAL A 186 7.49 6.01 -10.98
CA VAL A 186 7.36 6.57 -9.63
C VAL A 186 8.60 6.28 -8.79
N ALA A 187 9.10 5.03 -8.78
CA ALA A 187 10.31 4.69 -8.03
C ALA A 187 11.53 5.49 -8.52
N HIS A 188 11.69 5.68 -9.83
CA HIS A 188 12.73 6.56 -10.36
C HIS A 188 12.50 8.03 -10.01
N ALA A 189 11.26 8.51 -9.98
CA ALA A 189 10.95 9.87 -9.53
C ALA A 189 11.31 10.07 -8.06
N LEU A 190 11.05 9.08 -7.21
CA LEU A 190 11.48 9.08 -5.81
C LEU A 190 12.99 9.16 -5.69
N VAL A 191 13.74 8.37 -6.46
CA VAL A 191 15.22 8.41 -6.44
C VAL A 191 15.74 9.78 -6.86
N ARG A 192 15.15 10.40 -7.90
CA ARG A 192 15.54 11.76 -8.34
C ARG A 192 15.20 12.85 -7.33
N GLY A 193 14.08 12.70 -6.62
CA GLY A 193 13.60 13.68 -5.62
C GLY A 193 14.10 13.44 -4.20
N ALA A 194 14.78 12.33 -3.94
CA ALA A 194 15.19 11.94 -2.59
C ALA A 194 16.27 12.88 -2.03
N THR A 195 15.95 13.49 -0.89
CA THR A 195 16.86 14.35 -0.13
C THR A 195 17.25 13.70 1.19
N GLY A 196 18.51 13.86 1.58
CA GLY A 196 19.02 13.27 2.82
C GLY A 196 19.17 11.75 2.75
N ARG A 197 19.96 11.20 3.66
CA ARG A 197 20.38 9.78 3.60
C ARG A 197 19.22 8.80 3.75
N ALA A 198 18.38 8.98 4.78
CA ALA A 198 17.23 8.10 5.00
C ALA A 198 16.22 8.14 3.84
N GLY A 199 16.01 9.32 3.24
CA GLY A 199 15.16 9.47 2.06
C GLY A 199 15.74 8.76 0.83
N GLN A 200 17.06 8.84 0.63
CA GLN A 200 17.75 8.13 -0.44
C GLN A 200 17.65 6.61 -0.28
N TRP A 201 17.92 6.08 0.91
CA TRP A 201 17.76 4.65 1.19
C TRP A 201 16.32 4.15 0.97
N ALA A 202 15.32 4.92 1.42
CA ALA A 202 13.91 4.56 1.18
C ALA A 202 13.58 4.53 -0.32
N ALA A 203 14.05 5.51 -1.10
CA ALA A 203 13.84 5.54 -2.54
C ALA A 203 14.54 4.38 -3.27
N LEU A 204 15.78 4.05 -2.88
CA LEU A 204 16.52 2.91 -3.45
C LEU A 204 15.87 1.57 -3.08
N SER A 205 15.40 1.41 -1.84
CA SER A 205 14.65 0.22 -1.41
C SER A 205 13.38 0.00 -2.23
N ASN A 206 12.64 1.08 -2.50
CA ASN A 206 11.44 1.04 -3.33
C ASN A 206 11.77 0.66 -4.79
N LEU A 207 12.79 1.29 -5.38
CA LEU A 207 13.22 0.98 -6.75
C LEU A 207 13.65 -0.49 -6.88
N ALA A 208 14.44 -0.98 -5.93
CA ALA A 208 14.88 -2.36 -5.92
C ALA A 208 13.72 -3.35 -5.74
N GLY A 209 12.71 -3.01 -4.93
CA GLY A 209 11.47 -3.79 -4.84
C GLY A 209 10.79 -3.94 -6.20
N VAL A 210 10.59 -2.82 -6.92
CA VAL A 210 10.02 -2.83 -8.27
C VAL A 210 10.86 -3.66 -9.26
N LEU A 211 12.19 -3.56 -9.19
CA LEU A 211 13.10 -4.31 -10.06
C LEU A 211 13.07 -5.82 -9.77
N VAL A 212 13.08 -6.21 -8.49
CA VAL A 212 12.96 -7.61 -8.04
C VAL A 212 11.65 -8.20 -8.51
N SER A 213 10.54 -7.48 -8.35
CA SER A 213 9.23 -7.94 -8.86
C SER A 213 9.26 -8.16 -10.38
N ARG A 214 10.09 -7.44 -11.14
CA ARG A 214 10.24 -7.64 -12.60
C ARG A 214 11.30 -8.66 -12.99
N ALA A 215 11.79 -9.46 -12.04
CA ALA A 215 12.91 -10.36 -12.24
C ALA A 215 14.20 -9.69 -12.76
N ARG A 216 14.35 -8.36 -12.57
CA ARG A 216 15.56 -7.58 -12.91
C ARG A 216 16.50 -7.57 -11.71
N PHE A 217 16.86 -8.76 -11.24
CA PHE A 217 17.56 -8.96 -9.98
C PHE A 217 18.96 -8.33 -9.95
N GLY A 218 19.70 -8.38 -11.07
CA GLY A 218 21.03 -7.77 -11.18
C GLY A 218 21.00 -6.26 -10.94
N GLU A 219 20.04 -5.56 -11.53
CA GLU A 219 19.85 -4.12 -11.31
C GLU A 219 19.42 -3.82 -9.87
N GLY A 220 18.60 -4.68 -9.27
CA GLY A 220 18.25 -4.59 -7.85
C GLY A 220 19.46 -4.70 -6.92
N VAL A 221 20.43 -5.58 -7.24
CA VAL A 221 21.70 -5.69 -6.51
C VAL A 221 22.51 -4.41 -6.66
N GLU A 222 22.68 -3.90 -7.88
CA GLU A 222 23.46 -2.68 -8.16
C GLU A 222 22.89 -1.46 -7.42
N VAL A 223 21.56 -1.32 -7.39
CA VAL A 223 20.86 -0.23 -6.70
C VAL A 223 21.05 -0.26 -5.18
N LEU A 224 21.14 -1.46 -4.57
CA LEU A 224 21.12 -1.61 -3.11
C LEU A 224 22.48 -1.86 -2.45
N GLU A 225 23.46 -2.39 -3.17
CA GLU A 225 24.71 -2.86 -2.57
C GLU A 225 25.45 -1.76 -1.78
N GLY A 226 25.47 -0.53 -2.29
CA GLY A 226 26.01 0.63 -1.59
C GLY A 226 25.19 1.02 -0.36
N ALA A 227 23.87 1.17 -0.54
CA ALA A 227 22.96 1.64 0.50
C ALA A 227 22.87 0.68 1.69
N VAL A 228 22.83 -0.63 1.44
CA VAL A 228 22.81 -1.66 2.51
C VAL A 228 24.11 -1.63 3.31
N ARG A 229 25.26 -1.51 2.63
CA ARG A 229 26.55 -1.42 3.29
C ARG A 229 26.66 -0.18 4.18
N GLU A 230 26.19 0.97 3.70
CA GLU A 230 26.14 2.20 4.52
C GLU A 230 25.23 2.04 5.74
N LEU A 231 24.00 1.53 5.54
CA LEU A 231 23.05 1.28 6.63
C LEU A 231 23.63 0.38 7.72
N LEU A 232 24.29 -0.72 7.32
CA LEU A 232 24.87 -1.69 8.25
C LEU A 232 26.03 -1.13 9.08
N VAL A 233 26.73 -0.11 8.57
CA VAL A 233 27.81 0.59 9.29
C VAL A 233 27.25 1.64 10.26
N GLU A 234 26.21 2.37 9.87
CA GLU A 234 25.67 3.49 10.65
C GLU A 234 24.82 3.06 11.86
N SER A 235 24.15 1.91 11.76
CA SER A 235 23.11 1.49 12.71
C SER A 235 23.66 0.95 14.04
N THR A 236 24.02 1.83 14.98
CA THR A 236 24.37 1.45 16.37
C THR A 236 23.17 1.50 17.33
N ALA A 237 22.18 2.38 17.12
CA ALA A 237 20.90 2.39 17.86
C ALA A 237 19.76 3.07 17.08
N PRO A 238 19.21 2.41 16.04
CA PRO A 238 18.21 3.01 15.16
C PRO A 238 16.86 3.25 15.84
N ASP A 239 16.23 4.37 15.52
CA ASP A 239 14.82 4.64 15.81
C ASP A 239 13.90 3.64 15.04
N PRO A 240 12.59 3.59 15.34
CA PRO A 240 11.69 2.67 14.64
C PRO A 240 11.62 2.83 13.12
N ALA A 241 11.83 4.03 12.58
CA ALA A 241 11.77 4.27 11.14
C ALA A 241 13.01 3.69 10.42
N VAL A 242 14.18 3.81 11.05
CA VAL A 242 15.42 3.18 10.54
C VAL A 242 15.38 1.67 10.70
N LEU A 243 14.77 1.14 11.76
CA LEU A 243 14.54 -0.30 11.93
C LEU A 243 13.59 -0.86 10.86
N GLU A 244 12.54 -0.12 10.55
CA GLU A 244 11.58 -0.42 9.51
C GLU A 244 12.25 -0.45 8.12
N LEU A 245 12.90 0.66 7.75
CA LEU A 245 13.66 0.78 6.50
C LEU A 245 14.77 -0.27 6.37
N GLY A 246 15.50 -0.53 7.46
CA GLY A 246 16.59 -1.51 7.45
C GLY A 246 16.10 -2.92 7.22
N THR A 247 14.92 -3.27 7.75
CA THR A 247 14.29 -4.58 7.51
C THR A 247 13.94 -4.75 6.04
N ALA A 248 13.22 -3.78 5.45
CA ALA A 248 12.79 -3.87 4.06
C ALA A 248 13.95 -3.79 3.04
N MET A 249 14.92 -2.89 3.27
CA MET A 249 16.04 -2.71 2.34
C MET A 249 16.94 -3.95 2.29
N THR A 250 17.26 -4.53 3.46
CA THR A 250 18.06 -5.77 3.51
C THR A 250 17.29 -6.98 2.98
N PHE A 251 15.97 -7.03 3.17
CA PHE A 251 15.11 -8.05 2.57
C PHE A 251 15.09 -7.96 1.04
N ASN A 252 14.85 -6.76 0.47
CA ASN A 252 14.87 -6.55 -0.97
C ASN A 252 16.24 -6.88 -1.59
N PHE A 253 17.33 -6.53 -0.89
CA PHE A 253 18.68 -6.90 -1.33
C PHE A 253 18.89 -8.41 -1.31
N ALA A 254 18.42 -9.10 -0.27
CA ALA A 254 18.49 -10.56 -0.21
C ALA A 254 17.71 -11.24 -1.34
N GLN A 255 16.51 -10.74 -1.68
CA GLN A 255 15.75 -11.24 -2.83
C GLN A 255 16.51 -11.04 -4.14
N ALA A 256 17.08 -9.85 -4.34
CA ALA A 256 17.88 -9.56 -5.52
C ALA A 256 19.12 -10.47 -5.62
N LEU A 257 19.82 -10.71 -4.51
CA LEU A 257 20.95 -11.64 -4.44
C LEU A 257 20.53 -13.08 -4.75
N ALA A 258 19.40 -13.53 -4.20
CA ALA A 258 18.85 -14.86 -4.48
C ALA A 258 18.55 -15.04 -5.98
N GLY A 259 17.89 -14.06 -6.60
CA GLY A 259 17.54 -14.09 -8.01
C GLY A 259 18.73 -14.08 -8.99
N VAL A 260 19.91 -13.61 -8.56
CA VAL A 260 21.17 -13.75 -9.33
C VAL A 260 22.00 -14.99 -8.94
N GLY A 261 21.46 -15.87 -8.10
CA GLY A 261 22.13 -17.10 -7.66
C GLY A 261 23.15 -16.94 -6.52
N ARG A 262 23.21 -15.78 -5.86
CA ARG A 262 24.11 -15.50 -4.72
C ARG A 262 23.48 -15.91 -3.38
N GLY A 263 22.95 -17.13 -3.32
CA GLY A 263 22.18 -17.67 -2.18
C GLY A 263 22.86 -17.55 -0.80
N PRO A 264 24.16 -17.87 -0.63
CA PRO A 264 24.86 -17.72 0.65
C PRO A 264 24.92 -16.26 1.15
N GLU A 265 25.07 -15.31 0.24
CA GLU A 265 25.09 -13.88 0.56
C GLU A 265 23.68 -13.38 0.88
N ALA A 266 22.68 -13.85 0.14
CA ALA A 266 21.28 -13.59 0.44
C ALA A 266 20.91 -14.07 1.85
N LEU A 267 21.33 -15.29 2.24
CA LEU A 267 21.07 -15.86 3.56
C LEU A 267 21.70 -14.99 4.67
N THR A 268 22.92 -14.50 4.44
CA THR A 268 23.59 -13.57 5.36
C THR A 268 22.80 -12.27 5.50
N CYS A 269 22.32 -11.69 4.39
CA CYS A 269 21.51 -10.48 4.41
C CYS A 269 20.20 -10.65 5.19
N VAL A 270 19.52 -11.79 5.02
CA VAL A 270 18.28 -12.09 5.77
C VAL A 270 18.56 -12.29 7.27
N ASP A 271 19.68 -12.91 7.62
CA ASP A 271 20.07 -13.04 9.03
C ASP A 271 20.38 -11.68 9.68
N GLU A 272 20.99 -10.77 8.93
CA GLU A 272 21.20 -9.39 9.37
C GLU A 272 19.86 -8.63 9.49
N ALA A 273 18.95 -8.80 8.52
CA ALA A 273 17.60 -8.24 8.55
C ALA A 273 16.86 -8.64 9.83
N LEU A 274 16.85 -9.94 10.14
CA LEU A 274 16.16 -10.50 11.29
C LEU A 274 16.78 -10.06 12.62
N SER A 275 18.11 -10.10 12.72
CA SER A 275 18.82 -9.88 13.99
C SER A 275 19.01 -8.41 14.33
N ARG A 276 19.41 -7.58 13.36
CA ARG A 276 19.70 -6.15 13.59
C ARG A 276 18.47 -5.28 13.54
N PHE A 277 17.48 -5.62 12.72
CA PHE A 277 16.34 -4.75 12.43
C PHE A 277 15.01 -5.34 12.90
N ALA A 278 14.53 -6.42 12.28
CA ALA A 278 13.16 -6.90 12.44
C ALA A 278 12.79 -7.26 13.89
N LYS A 279 13.65 -7.97 14.63
CA LYS A 279 13.39 -8.31 16.04
C LYS A 279 13.27 -7.08 16.94
N ARG A 280 14.07 -6.04 16.69
CA ARG A 280 14.01 -4.78 17.46
C ARG A 280 12.79 -3.96 17.06
N LEU A 281 12.46 -3.94 15.77
CA LEU A 281 11.25 -3.30 15.25
C LEU A 281 10.01 -3.88 15.91
N VAL A 282 9.87 -5.20 15.95
CA VAL A 282 8.71 -5.88 16.55
C VAL A 282 8.63 -5.65 18.06
N ARG A 283 9.76 -5.56 18.76
CA ARG A 283 9.76 -5.22 20.19
C ARG A 283 9.28 -3.78 20.44
N ALA A 284 9.66 -2.84 19.57
CA ALA A 284 9.25 -1.45 19.68
C ALA A 284 7.82 -1.22 19.17
N LYS A 285 7.41 -1.97 18.15
CA LYS A 285 6.13 -1.86 17.43
C LYS A 285 5.62 -3.26 17.06
N PRO A 286 4.89 -3.93 17.96
CA PRO A 286 4.38 -5.29 17.74
C PRO A 286 3.53 -5.48 16.47
N GLU A 287 2.95 -4.41 15.94
CA GLU A 287 2.18 -4.42 14.69
C GLU A 287 3.02 -4.68 13.42
N TYR A 288 4.35 -4.63 13.51
CA TYR A 288 5.28 -4.86 12.38
C TYR A 288 5.75 -6.32 12.26
N ARG A 289 5.11 -7.26 12.96
CA ARG A 289 5.44 -8.69 12.90
C ARG A 289 5.45 -9.26 11.48
N HIS A 290 4.65 -8.71 10.56
CA HIS A 290 4.60 -9.14 9.16
C HIS A 290 5.95 -9.05 8.45
N TRP A 291 6.74 -8.00 8.70
CA TRP A 291 8.10 -7.88 8.14
C TRP A 291 9.03 -8.99 8.61
N SER A 292 8.95 -9.35 9.89
CA SER A 292 9.74 -10.47 10.41
C SER A 292 9.30 -11.80 9.80
N ALA A 293 8.01 -11.98 9.50
CA ALA A 293 7.50 -13.18 8.85
C ALA A 293 8.03 -13.32 7.42
N LEU A 294 8.02 -12.23 6.63
CA LEU A 294 8.59 -12.21 5.28
C LEU A 294 10.08 -12.56 5.26
N CYS A 295 10.87 -12.01 6.19
CA CYS A 295 12.29 -12.37 6.30
C CYS A 295 12.48 -13.86 6.68
N VAL A 296 11.67 -14.40 7.59
CA VAL A 296 11.75 -15.84 7.94
C VAL A 296 11.38 -16.71 6.75
N PHE A 297 10.36 -16.32 5.97
CA PHE A 297 9.97 -17.01 4.76
C PHE A 297 11.14 -17.13 3.78
N LEU A 298 11.72 -16.00 3.41
CA LEU A 298 12.84 -15.95 2.46
C LEU A 298 14.03 -16.76 2.98
N LYS A 299 14.32 -16.70 4.29
CA LYS A 299 15.34 -17.55 4.92
C LYS A 299 15.03 -19.04 4.73
N GLY A 300 13.78 -19.45 4.94
CA GLY A 300 13.33 -20.82 4.75
C GLY A 300 13.55 -21.29 3.32
N SER A 301 13.11 -20.50 2.33
CA SER A 301 13.30 -20.79 0.91
C SER A 301 14.78 -20.94 0.54
N LEU A 302 15.62 -19.98 0.93
CA LEU A 302 17.07 -20.02 0.70
C LEU A 302 17.75 -21.24 1.33
N LEU A 303 17.32 -21.62 2.55
CA LEU A 303 17.84 -22.82 3.22
C LEU A 303 17.40 -24.11 2.49
N ARG A 304 16.16 -24.17 1.99
CA ARG A 304 15.67 -25.31 1.21
C ARG A 304 16.43 -25.45 -0.11
N GLU A 305 16.62 -24.35 -0.84
CA GLU A 305 17.44 -24.31 -2.06
C GLU A 305 18.88 -24.78 -1.81
N ALA A 306 19.45 -24.46 -0.64
CA ALA A 306 20.77 -24.93 -0.22
C ALA A 306 20.79 -26.39 0.30
N GLY A 307 19.68 -27.14 0.22
CA GLY A 307 19.57 -28.51 0.73
C GLY A 307 19.51 -28.62 2.26
N ARG A 308 19.33 -27.51 2.97
CA ARG A 308 19.31 -27.40 4.44
C ARG A 308 17.88 -27.37 4.99
N GLY A 309 17.01 -28.24 4.48
CA GLY A 309 15.58 -28.27 4.82
C GLY A 309 15.27 -28.37 6.32
N ARG A 310 16.06 -29.17 7.07
CA ARG A 310 15.91 -29.25 8.53
C ARG A 310 16.15 -27.92 9.26
N GLU A 311 17.06 -27.10 8.74
CA GLU A 311 17.30 -25.77 9.30
C GLU A 311 16.21 -24.77 8.89
N ALA A 312 15.64 -24.92 7.69
CA ALA A 312 14.48 -24.16 7.26
C ALA A 312 13.29 -24.41 8.18
N ASP A 313 12.95 -25.68 8.43
CA ASP A 313 11.84 -26.08 9.31
C ASP A 313 12.06 -25.56 10.75
N ALA A 314 13.30 -25.65 11.25
CA ALA A 314 13.64 -25.13 12.58
C ALA A 314 13.52 -23.60 12.66
N ALA A 315 13.87 -22.87 11.60
CA ALA A 315 13.74 -21.42 11.54
C ALA A 315 12.26 -20.98 11.51
N GLU A 316 11.44 -21.65 10.69
CA GLU A 316 10.00 -21.41 10.64
C GLU A 316 9.31 -21.73 11.98
N GLN A 317 9.67 -22.86 12.60
CA GLN A 317 9.10 -23.26 13.89
C GLN A 317 9.41 -22.22 14.98
N ARG A 318 10.66 -21.77 15.09
CA ARG A 318 11.05 -20.70 16.03
C ARG A 318 10.29 -19.40 15.77
N ALA A 319 9.96 -19.10 14.51
CA ALA A 319 9.17 -17.93 14.18
C ALA A 319 7.71 -18.09 14.61
N ARG A 320 7.10 -19.27 14.43
CA ARG A 320 5.75 -19.57 14.94
C ARG A 320 5.67 -19.44 16.46
N GLU A 321 6.70 -19.90 17.17
CA GLU A 321 6.81 -19.76 18.63
C GLU A 321 7.00 -18.30 19.07
N ALA A 322 7.80 -17.52 18.33
CA ALA A 322 8.01 -16.10 18.61
C ALA A 322 6.79 -15.23 18.26
N TYR A 323 5.93 -15.69 17.35
CA TYR A 323 4.78 -14.95 16.81
C TYR A 323 3.49 -15.82 16.79
N PRO A 324 2.88 -16.11 17.95
CA PRO A 324 1.81 -17.10 18.09
C PRO A 324 0.46 -16.69 17.46
N ASP A 325 0.22 -15.40 17.18
CA ASP A 325 -1.08 -14.86 16.74
C ASP A 325 -1.39 -15.06 15.23
N GLY A 326 -0.99 -16.18 14.63
CA GLY A 326 -1.46 -16.56 13.28
C GLY A 326 -0.92 -15.76 12.09
N LEU A 327 0.10 -14.91 12.28
CA LEU A 327 0.81 -14.17 11.21
C LEU A 327 1.59 -15.07 10.23
N LEU A 328 1.63 -16.38 10.48
CA LEU A 328 2.22 -17.43 9.65
C LEU A 328 1.15 -18.46 9.21
N THR A 329 -0.13 -18.07 9.14
CA THR A 329 -1.21 -18.89 8.55
C THR A 329 -1.15 -18.81 7.03
N GLU A 330 -1.52 -19.88 6.30
CA GLU A 330 -1.45 -20.00 4.81
C GLU A 330 -1.88 -18.74 4.03
N THR A 331 -2.76 -17.89 4.56
CA THR A 331 -3.17 -16.60 3.98
C THR A 331 -2.11 -15.51 4.01
N SER A 332 -1.23 -15.49 5.01
CA SER A 332 0.00 -14.69 5.01
C SER A 332 1.04 -15.23 4.02
N TRP A 333 0.99 -16.53 3.70
CA TRP A 333 1.80 -17.17 2.64
C TRP A 333 1.20 -16.95 1.23
N LEU A 334 -0.12 -16.70 1.11
CA LEU A 334 -0.78 -16.40 -0.17
C LEU A 334 -0.30 -15.09 -0.80
N HIS A 335 0.16 -14.11 -0.02
CA HIS A 335 0.80 -12.91 -0.58
C HIS A 335 2.15 -13.21 -1.25
N VAL A 336 2.74 -14.39 -1.01
CA VAL A 336 4.04 -14.79 -1.57
C VAL A 336 3.92 -15.93 -2.60
N ARG A 337 2.80 -16.67 -2.65
CA ARG A 337 2.55 -17.71 -3.67
C ARG A 337 2.31 -17.19 -5.09
N TYR A 338 2.14 -15.87 -5.31
CA TYR A 338 2.01 -15.33 -6.67
C TYR A 338 3.35 -15.26 -7.44
N ALA A 339 4.48 -15.56 -6.79
CA ALA A 339 5.79 -15.60 -7.44
C ALA A 339 6.15 -16.98 -8.04
N ASP A 340 5.56 -18.06 -7.51
CA ASP A 340 5.75 -19.41 -8.04
C ASP A 340 4.45 -19.81 -8.76
N GLY A 341 4.46 -19.77 -10.09
CA GLY A 341 3.31 -20.06 -10.96
C GLY A 341 2.77 -21.49 -10.89
N GLU A 342 2.34 -21.94 -9.70
CA GLU A 342 1.58 -23.15 -9.49
C GLU A 342 0.11 -22.77 -9.24
N SER A 343 -0.72 -23.15 -10.22
CA SER A 343 -2.17 -22.97 -10.31
C SER A 343 -2.96 -23.65 -9.21
#